data_AF-A0A818Z874-F1
#
_entry.id   AF-A0A818Z874-F1
#
_cell.length_a   1.000
_cell.length_b   1.000
_cell.length_c   1.000
_cell.angle_alpha   90.00
_cell.angle_beta   90.00
_cell.angle_gamma   90.00
#
_symmetry.space_group_name_H-M   'P 1'
#
loop_
_entity.id
_entity.type
_entity.pdbx_description
1 polymer ?
#
loop_
_entity_poly.entity_id
_entity_poly.type
_entity_poly.pdbx_seq_one_letter_code
_entity_poly.pdbx_strand_id
1 'polypeptide(L)'
;HRDANSRPRVPGKKERKAIGQYIRYNNEIALREIKGNIPKMHHKSVSTSTTTRHLHGYGYKNVLRQSTHTLTSDEKEQCVQWAKKHKYDDFNNTIFIDESLFQLFRNTVRR
;
A
#
# COMPACT_ATOMS: atom_id res chain seq x y z
N HIS A 1 -5.45 40.67 -19.86
CA HIS A 1 -4.93 39.41 -19.28
C HIS A 1 -5.98 38.33 -19.54
N ARG A 2 -5.70 37.31 -20.36
CA ARG A 2 -6.67 36.24 -20.62
C ARG A 2 -6.78 35.37 -19.37
N ASP A 3 -7.83 35.55 -18.59
CA ASP A 3 -8.27 34.58 -17.60
C ASP A 3 -8.78 33.34 -18.34
N ALA A 4 -7.84 32.50 -18.78
CA ALA A 4 -8.18 31.17 -19.24
C ALA A 4 -8.82 30.45 -18.06
N ASN A 5 -10.13 30.18 -18.18
CA ASN A 5 -10.94 29.30 -17.34
C ASN A 5 -10.26 27.92 -17.26
N SER A 6 -9.21 27.83 -16.47
CA SER A 6 -8.34 26.68 -16.39
C SER A 6 -9.03 25.66 -15.52
N ARG A 7 -9.11 24.42 -16.00
CA ARG A 7 -9.64 23.31 -15.21
C ARG A 7 -8.97 23.32 -13.82
N PRO A 8 -9.75 23.29 -12.72
CA PRO A 8 -9.18 23.35 -11.37
C PRO A 8 -8.10 22.28 -11.19
N ARG A 9 -6.89 22.70 -10.82
CA ARG A 9 -5.74 21.80 -10.60
C ARG A 9 -5.86 20.99 -9.31
N VAL A 10 -6.85 21.29 -8.47
CA VAL A 10 -7.06 20.71 -7.15
C VAL A 10 -8.50 20.17 -7.08
N PRO A 11 -8.74 18.95 -6.54
CA PRO A 11 -10.09 18.47 -6.29
C PRO A 11 -10.82 19.43 -5.34
N GLY A 12 -12.14 19.55 -5.45
CA GLY A 12 -12.93 20.34 -4.50
C GLY A 12 -12.90 19.73 -3.09
N LYS A 13 -13.37 20.48 -2.10
CA LYS A 13 -13.29 20.07 -0.68
C LYS A 13 -14.02 18.75 -0.41
N LYS A 14 -15.17 18.53 -1.06
CA LYS A 14 -15.96 17.29 -0.91
C LYS A 14 -15.22 16.09 -1.51
N GLU A 15 -14.66 16.27 -2.71
CA GLU A 15 -13.92 15.23 -3.42
C GLU A 15 -12.64 14.84 -2.70
N ARG A 16 -11.90 15.82 -2.13
CA ARG A 16 -10.72 15.53 -1.29
C ARG A 16 -11.08 14.67 -0.08
N LYS A 17 -12.20 14.98 0.59
CA LYS A 17 -12.69 14.19 1.73
C LYS A 17 -13.05 12.77 1.30
N ALA A 18 -13.75 12.62 0.16
CA ALA A 18 -14.11 11.32 -0.38
C ALA A 18 -12.87 10.48 -0.76
N ILE A 19 -11.89 11.07 -1.47
CA ILE A 19 -10.62 10.42 -1.80
C ILE A 19 -9.92 9.92 -0.53
N GLY A 20 -9.84 10.75 0.50
CA GLY A 20 -9.25 10.36 1.78
C GLY A 20 -10.01 9.23 2.48
N GLN A 21 -11.34 9.22 2.41
CA GLN A 21 -12.16 8.14 2.97
C GLN A 21 -11.94 6.80 2.24
N TYR A 22 -11.87 6.81 0.91
CA TYR A 22 -11.58 5.60 0.14
C TYR A 22 -10.25 4.97 0.53
N ILE A 23 -9.19 5.78 0.66
CA ILE A 23 -7.86 5.30 1.00
C ILE A 23 -7.76 4.83 2.46
N ARG A 24 -8.49 5.47 3.38
CA ARG A 24 -8.55 5.03 4.78
C ARG A 24 -9.22 3.67 4.92
N TYR A 25 -10.24 3.40 4.12
CA TYR A 25 -10.96 2.13 4.15
C TYR A 25 -10.18 1.03 3.42
N ASN A 26 -9.65 1.33 2.24
CA ASN A 26 -8.85 0.42 1.44
C ASN A 26 -7.66 1.18 0.86
N ASN A 27 -6.48 0.96 1.42
CA ASN A 27 -5.24 1.62 0.98
C ASN A 27 -4.66 1.02 -0.31
N GLU A 28 -5.24 -0.07 -0.82
CA GLU A 28 -4.84 -0.76 -2.06
C GLU A 28 -5.74 -0.41 -3.24
N ILE A 29 -6.74 0.45 -3.02
CA ILE A 29 -7.71 0.83 -4.06
C ILE A 29 -7.02 1.46 -5.28
N ALA A 30 -7.42 1.02 -6.48
CA ALA A 30 -6.84 1.55 -7.70
C ALA A 30 -7.33 3.00 -7.95
N LEU A 31 -6.45 3.86 -8.47
CA LEU A 31 -6.82 5.23 -8.84
C LEU A 31 -7.98 5.30 -9.84
N ARG A 32 -8.11 4.28 -10.71
CA ARG A 32 -9.22 4.16 -11.66
C ARG A 32 -10.55 3.93 -10.96
N GLU A 33 -10.56 3.15 -9.89
CA GLU A 33 -11.76 2.87 -9.08
C GLU A 33 -12.16 4.10 -8.28
N ILE A 34 -11.20 4.79 -7.65
CA ILE A 34 -11.45 6.09 -6.99
C ILE A 34 -12.10 7.07 -7.99
N LYS A 35 -11.53 7.19 -9.20
CA LYS A 35 -12.09 8.04 -10.26
C LYS A 35 -13.49 7.62 -10.69
N GLY A 36 -13.78 6.32 -10.77
CA GLY A 36 -15.10 5.81 -11.11
C GLY A 36 -16.15 6.07 -10.03
N ASN A 37 -15.74 6.13 -8.76
CA ASN A 37 -16.64 6.28 -7.63
C ASN A 37 -16.98 7.74 -7.28
N ILE A 38 -16.04 8.68 -7.45
CA ILE A 38 -16.27 10.10 -7.13
C ILE A 38 -17.49 10.71 -7.88
N PRO A 39 -17.67 10.52 -9.20
CA PRO A 39 -18.81 11.07 -9.93
C PRO A 39 -20.16 10.54 -9.44
N LYS A 40 -20.22 9.30 -8.96
CA LYS A 40 -21.45 8.67 -8.44
C LYS A 40 -21.99 9.38 -7.20
N MET A 41 -21.10 9.96 -6.38
CA MET A 41 -21.47 10.63 -5.13
C MET A 41 -21.56 12.14 -5.21
N HIS A 42 -20.80 12.77 -6.12
CA HIS A 42 -20.61 14.22 -6.12
C HIS A 42 -20.88 14.90 -7.48
N HIS A 43 -21.35 14.14 -8.48
CA HIS A 43 -21.67 14.62 -9.85
C HIS A 43 -20.52 15.37 -10.55
N LYS A 44 -19.30 15.29 -10.02
CA LYS A 44 -18.11 15.94 -10.55
C LYS A 44 -17.00 14.92 -10.77
N SER A 45 -16.41 14.94 -11.96
CA SER A 45 -15.31 14.05 -12.32
C SER A 45 -13.95 14.68 -12.00
N VAL A 46 -13.12 13.92 -11.28
CA VAL A 46 -11.71 14.25 -11.01
C VAL A 46 -10.83 13.38 -11.90
N SER A 47 -9.82 13.98 -12.53
CA SER A 47 -8.89 13.22 -13.37
C SER A 47 -7.93 12.39 -12.51
N THR A 48 -7.41 11.28 -13.06
CA THR A 48 -6.43 10.44 -12.36
C THR A 48 -5.18 11.24 -11.98
N SER A 49 -4.66 12.08 -12.88
CA SER A 49 -3.48 12.91 -12.61
C SER A 49 -3.71 13.93 -11.49
N THR A 50 -4.92 14.49 -11.38
CA THR A 50 -5.31 15.37 -10.27
C THR A 50 -5.34 14.60 -8.95
N THR A 51 -5.91 13.39 -8.94
CA THR A 51 -5.93 12.52 -7.75
C THR A 51 -4.52 12.11 -7.35
N THR A 52 -3.67 11.67 -8.29
CA THR A 52 -2.26 11.34 -8.03
C THR A 52 -1.52 12.51 -7.41
N ARG A 53 -1.58 13.70 -8.02
CA ARG A 53 -0.93 14.90 -7.48
C ARG A 53 -1.42 15.24 -6.07
N HIS A 54 -2.73 15.16 -5.86
CA HIS A 54 -3.33 15.38 -4.54
C HIS A 54 -2.76 14.41 -3.51
N LEU A 55 -2.70 13.12 -3.81
CA LEU A 55 -2.19 12.08 -2.91
C LEU A 55 -0.68 12.20 -2.64
N HIS A 56 0.11 12.49 -3.66
CA HIS A 56 1.54 12.78 -3.50
C HIS A 56 1.78 13.97 -2.56
N GLY A 57 0.92 15.00 -2.61
CA GLY A 57 0.98 16.12 -1.68
C GLY A 57 0.78 15.75 -0.20
N TYR A 58 0.18 14.59 0.09
CA TYR A 58 0.03 14.04 1.45
C TYR A 58 1.03 12.91 1.76
N GLY A 59 2.00 12.66 0.87
CA GLY A 59 3.04 11.64 1.08
C GLY A 59 2.64 10.22 0.71
N TYR A 60 1.48 10.00 0.09
CA TYR A 60 1.11 8.68 -0.43
C TYR A 60 2.02 8.29 -1.60
N LYS A 61 2.41 7.02 -1.63
CA LYS A 61 3.28 6.45 -2.67
C LYS A 61 2.55 5.34 -3.41
N ASN A 62 2.69 5.30 -4.73
CA ASN A 62 2.24 4.20 -5.55
C ASN A 62 3.39 3.20 -5.70
N VAL A 63 3.49 2.27 -4.76
CA VAL A 63 4.54 1.24 -4.71
C VAL A 63 3.91 -0.13 -4.56
N LEU A 64 4.54 -1.13 -5.17
CA LEU A 64 4.20 -2.53 -4.90
C LEU A 64 4.53 -2.82 -3.44
N ARG A 65 3.60 -3.45 -2.73
CA ARG A 65 3.85 -3.90 -1.36
C ARG A 65 4.90 -5.00 -1.40
N GLN A 66 5.75 -5.04 -0.38
CA GLN A 66 6.65 -6.18 -0.20
C GLN A 66 5.81 -7.43 0.04
N SER A 67 6.17 -8.53 -0.63
CA SER A 67 5.56 -9.82 -0.36
C SER A 67 5.84 -10.19 1.09
N THR A 68 4.80 -10.28 1.91
CA THR A 68 4.91 -10.74 3.29
C THR A 68 4.37 -12.15 3.38
N HIS A 69 5.02 -13.00 4.17
CA HIS A 69 4.48 -14.32 4.48
C HIS A 69 3.10 -14.18 5.15
N THR A 70 2.12 -14.88 4.59
CA THR A 70 0.78 -14.92 5.17
C THR A 70 0.79 -15.84 6.38
N LEU A 71 0.99 -15.27 7.57
CA LEU A 71 0.89 -16.00 8.83
C LEU A 71 -0.57 -16.12 9.27
N THR A 72 -0.96 -17.31 9.68
CA THR A 72 -2.20 -17.59 10.41
C THR A 72 -2.22 -16.88 11.76
N SER A 73 -3.38 -16.82 12.41
CA SER A 73 -3.50 -16.19 13.74
C SER A 73 -2.66 -16.92 14.79
N ASP A 74 -2.65 -18.26 14.75
CA ASP A 74 -1.94 -19.09 15.72
C ASP A 74 -0.43 -18.96 15.55
N GLU A 75 0.07 -18.94 14.31
CA GLU A 75 1.49 -18.71 14.01
C GLU A 75 1.95 -17.34 14.53
N LYS A 76 1.11 -16.29 14.41
CA LYS A 76 1.43 -14.97 14.98
C LYS A 76 1.54 -15.03 16.50
N GLU A 77 0.64 -15.73 17.16
CA GLU A 77 0.69 -15.89 18.60
C GLU A 77 1.96 -16.65 19.01
N GLN A 78 2.30 -17.74 18.32
CA GLN A 78 3.52 -18.51 18.56
C GLN A 78 4.77 -17.63 18.39
N CYS A 79 4.85 -16.79 17.35
CA CYS A 79 5.95 -15.84 17.19
C CYS A 79 6.06 -14.88 18.37
N VAL A 80 4.93 -14.36 18.87
CA VAL A 80 4.92 -13.45 20.03
C VAL A 80 5.36 -14.17 21.31
N GLN A 81 4.89 -15.39 21.54
CA GLN A 81 5.28 -16.19 22.71
C GLN A 81 6.76 -16.57 22.65
N TRP A 82 7.26 -16.97 21.48
CA TRP A 82 8.67 -17.23 21.26
C TRP A 82 9.52 -15.99 21.57
N ALA A 83 9.13 -14.82 21.05
CA ALA A 83 9.85 -13.56 21.30
C ALA A 83 9.85 -13.16 22.78
N LYS A 84 8.73 -13.37 23.49
CA LYS A 84 8.66 -13.14 24.95
C LYS A 84 9.58 -14.07 25.71
N LYS A 85 9.60 -15.36 25.34
CA LYS A 85 10.41 -16.39 25.99
C LYS A 85 11.92 -16.12 25.83
N HIS A 86 12.36 -15.74 24.63
CA HIS A 86 13.78 -15.58 24.30
C HIS A 86 14.25 -14.11 24.44
N LYS A 87 13.48 -13.25 25.11
CA LYS A 87 13.78 -11.80 25.23
C LYS A 87 15.13 -11.53 25.92
N TYR A 88 15.54 -12.41 26.82
CA TYR A 88 16.74 -12.26 27.64
C TYR A 88 17.78 -13.35 27.38
N ASP A 89 17.64 -14.08 26.27
CA ASP A 89 18.58 -15.12 25.91
C ASP A 89 19.91 -14.51 25.48
N ASP A 90 21.00 -15.18 25.82
CA ASP A 90 22.34 -14.77 25.40
C ASP A 90 22.61 -15.24 23.97
N PHE A 91 22.20 -14.40 23.03
CA PHE A 91 22.44 -14.63 21.60
C PHE A 91 23.92 -14.64 21.22
N ASN A 92 24.85 -14.18 22.08
CA ASN A 92 26.29 -14.26 21.80
C ASN A 92 26.81 -15.70 21.85
N ASN A 93 26.14 -16.57 22.58
CA ASN A 93 26.48 -18.00 22.69
C ASN A 93 25.48 -18.90 21.93
N THR A 94 24.67 -18.33 21.05
CA THR A 94 23.67 -19.04 20.26
C THR A 94 24.13 -19.14 18.80
N ILE A 95 24.11 -20.35 18.24
CA ILE A 95 24.37 -20.58 16.81
C ILE A 95 23.03 -20.78 16.10
N PHE A 96 22.76 -19.95 15.10
CA PHE A 96 21.61 -20.11 14.22
C PHE A 96 22.01 -20.87 12.96
N ILE A 97 21.21 -21.85 12.58
CA ILE A 97 21.39 -22.65 11.36
C ILE A 97 20.09 -22.58 10.57
N ASP A 98 20.20 -22.32 9.27
CA ASP A 98 19.08 -22.35 8.33
C ASP A 98 19.55 -22.92 6.98
N GLU A 99 18.65 -23.57 6.27
CA GLU A 99 18.93 -24.17 4.97
C GLU A 99 18.34 -23.30 3.86
N SER A 100 19.16 -22.94 2.87
CA SER A 100 18.72 -22.18 1.70
C SER A 100 18.85 -23.03 0.44
N LEU A 101 17.79 -23.00 -0.38
CA LEU A 101 17.80 -23.68 -1.67
C LEU A 101 18.45 -22.80 -2.74
N PHE A 102 19.55 -23.29 -3.33
CA PHE A 102 20.23 -22.62 -4.44
C PHE A 102 19.87 -23.30 -5.77
N GLN A 103 19.14 -22.60 -6.63
CA GLN A 103 18.82 -23.09 -7.96
C GLN A 103 19.90 -22.65 -8.97
N LEU A 104 20.66 -23.59 -9.51
CA LEU A 104 21.80 -23.33 -10.41
C LEU A 104 21.41 -22.89 -11.83
N PHE A 105 20.21 -23.22 -12.30
CA PHE A 105 19.74 -22.86 -13.64
C PHE A 105 18.29 -22.35 -13.64
N ARG A 106 18.05 -21.24 -14.33
CA ARG A 106 16.75 -20.59 -14.47
C ARG A 106 15.91 -21.21 -15.61
N ASN A 107 15.67 -22.53 -15.57
CA ASN A 107 14.90 -23.22 -16.62
C ASN A 107 13.47 -23.61 -16.19
N THR A 108 13.01 -23.24 -14.99
CA THR A 108 11.72 -23.73 -14.44
C THR A 108 10.57 -22.71 -14.42
N VAL A 109 10.73 -21.53 -15.02
CA VAL A 109 9.61 -20.59 -15.20
C VAL A 109 9.33 -20.39 -16.69
N ARG A 110 8.43 -21.22 -17.25
CA ARG A 110 7.77 -20.91 -18.51
C ARG A 110 6.67 -19.89 -18.23
N ARG A 111 6.66 -18.80 -19.01
CA ARG A 111 5.69 -17.72 -18.94
C ARG A 111 4.38 -18.12 -19.60
#